data_AF-A0A453K5B7-F1
#
_entry.id   AF-A0A453K5B7-F1
#
_cell.length_a   1.000
_cell.length_b   1.000
_cell.length_c   1.000
_cell.angle_alpha   90.00
_cell.angle_beta   90.00
_cell.angle_gamma   90.00
#
_symmetry.space_group_name_H-M   'P 1'
#
loop_
_entity.id
_entity.type
_entity.pdbx_description
1 polymer ?
#
loop_
_entity_poly.entity_id
_entity_poly.type
_entity_poly.pdbx_seq_one_letter_code
_entity_poly.pdbx_strand_id
1 'polypeptide(L)'
;MRTLLVAAFAVSSYASTEGRQCKPFNPLLGETYEADYPDKGLRFFSEKVSHHPVVVACHCDGRGWKFWGDSNLRGKFWGRSIQLDPIGVLTLQFDDGEKFQWSKVTTSIYNIIIGKIYCDHYGTMHIKGSSRYSCKLKFKELSIIDRNPHQVQGFVQDNRTGEKVAMLIGKWDEAMYYVLGDPSAKPKWYDPMSEAVLLWERDKSLNQTRYNLSPFAISLNELPPHMLTMLPPTDSRLRPDQRHLENGEYEKANSEKLRLEQLQRIIYRS
;
A
#
# COMPACT_ATOMS: atom_id res chain seq x y z
N MET A 1 22.14 -7.54 -2.32
CA MET A 1 21.66 -6.66 -1.23
C MET A 1 20.15 -6.77 -1.13
N ARG A 2 19.61 -7.48 -0.13
CA ARG A 2 18.16 -7.72 0.03
C ARG A 2 17.36 -6.43 0.20
N THR A 3 17.95 -5.42 0.85
CA THR A 3 17.37 -4.08 1.06
C THR A 3 16.87 -3.42 -0.23
N LEU A 4 17.50 -3.66 -1.39
CA LEU A 4 17.05 -3.11 -2.68
C LEU A 4 15.67 -3.66 -3.08
N LEU A 5 15.47 -4.97 -2.96
CA LEU A 5 14.19 -5.62 -3.26
C LEU A 5 13.11 -5.23 -2.24
N VAL A 6 13.48 -5.11 -0.96
CA VAL A 6 12.56 -4.63 0.09
C VAL A 6 12.15 -3.18 -0.18
N ALA A 7 13.07 -2.32 -0.64
CA ALA A 7 12.76 -0.96 -1.03
C ALA A 7 11.78 -0.90 -2.21
N ALA A 8 12.02 -1.71 -3.25
CA ALA A 8 11.09 -1.83 -4.37
C ALA A 8 9.71 -2.35 -3.94
N PHE A 9 9.65 -3.37 -3.08
CA PHE A 9 8.41 -3.90 -2.50
C PHE A 9 7.63 -2.84 -1.69
N ALA A 10 8.33 -2.03 -0.89
CA ALA A 10 7.70 -0.96 -0.13
C ALA A 10 7.07 0.10 -1.04
N VAL A 11 7.77 0.49 -2.12
CA VAL A 11 7.29 1.46 -3.12
C VAL A 11 6.16 0.89 -3.97
N SER A 12 6.23 -0.37 -4.40
CA SER A 12 5.23 -0.98 -5.29
C SER A 12 3.82 -0.99 -4.70
N SER A 13 3.69 -0.93 -3.37
CA SER A 13 2.40 -0.87 -2.69
C SER A 13 1.59 0.40 -3.00
N TYR A 14 2.23 1.47 -3.48
CA TYR A 14 1.58 2.71 -3.88
C TYR A 14 1.04 2.67 -5.31
N ALA A 15 1.61 1.87 -6.21
CA ALA A 15 1.25 1.86 -7.63
C ALA A 15 -0.25 1.61 -7.89
N SER A 16 -0.89 0.83 -7.02
CA SER A 16 -2.31 0.48 -7.12
C SER A 16 -3.28 1.62 -6.74
N THR A 17 -2.80 2.71 -6.15
CA THR A 17 -3.63 3.89 -5.82
C THR A 17 -3.91 4.74 -7.05
N GLU A 18 -3.07 4.64 -8.08
CA GLU A 18 -3.17 5.47 -9.28
C GLU A 18 -4.50 5.24 -10.00
N GLY A 19 -5.23 6.34 -10.24
CA GLY A 19 -6.55 6.33 -10.85
C GLY A 19 -7.69 5.76 -9.99
N ARG A 20 -7.45 5.33 -8.75
CA ARG A 20 -8.51 4.87 -7.83
C ARG A 20 -9.11 6.03 -7.05
N GLN A 21 -10.26 6.51 -7.51
CA GLN A 21 -10.92 7.71 -6.97
C GLN A 21 -12.00 7.41 -5.90
N CYS A 22 -12.34 6.13 -5.73
CA CYS A 22 -13.41 5.74 -4.82
C CYS A 22 -12.87 5.40 -3.44
N LYS A 23 -13.59 5.86 -2.41
CA LYS A 23 -13.32 5.50 -1.02
C LYS A 23 -13.62 4.01 -0.80
N PRO A 24 -12.70 3.22 -0.22
CA PRO A 24 -13.02 1.85 0.19
C PRO A 24 -14.06 1.84 1.32
N PHE A 25 -14.72 0.71 1.51
CA PHE A 25 -15.60 0.53 2.66
C PHE A 25 -14.79 0.63 3.96
N ASN A 26 -15.34 1.31 4.97
CA ASN A 26 -14.79 1.22 6.32
C ASN A 26 -15.20 -0.15 6.88
N PRO A 27 -14.27 -1.05 7.25
CA PRO A 27 -14.64 -2.34 7.80
C PRO A 27 -15.46 -2.18 9.08
N LEU A 28 -16.25 -3.18 9.47
CA LEU A 28 -16.88 -3.25 10.78
C LEU A 28 -15.84 -3.70 11.83
N LEU A 29 -16.02 -3.32 13.09
CA LEU A 29 -15.20 -3.80 14.20
C LEU A 29 -15.31 -5.33 14.27
N GLY A 30 -14.17 -6.02 14.29
CA GLY A 30 -14.11 -7.48 14.22
C GLY A 30 -14.35 -8.05 12.81
N GLU A 31 -14.53 -7.23 11.78
CA GLU A 31 -14.52 -7.71 10.40
C GLU A 31 -13.13 -8.25 10.06
N THR A 32 -13.08 -9.42 9.44
CA THR A 32 -11.86 -10.13 9.06
C THR A 32 -11.75 -10.24 7.54
N TYR A 33 -10.55 -10.49 7.04
CA TYR A 33 -10.33 -10.88 5.65
C TYR A 33 -9.14 -11.82 5.57
N GLU A 34 -9.32 -12.96 4.91
CA GLU A 34 -8.25 -13.92 4.62
C GLU A 34 -8.05 -14.11 3.11
N ALA A 35 -6.80 -14.35 2.70
CA ALA A 35 -6.47 -14.72 1.33
C ALA A 35 -5.32 -15.72 1.30
N ASP A 36 -5.52 -16.86 0.65
CA ASP A 36 -4.49 -17.86 0.41
C ASP A 36 -4.17 -17.90 -1.09
N TYR A 37 -2.91 -17.65 -1.45
CA TYR A 37 -2.41 -17.73 -2.81
C TYR A 37 -1.26 -18.75 -2.87
N PRO A 38 -1.55 -20.07 -2.96
CA PRO A 38 -0.52 -21.12 -2.94
C PRO A 38 0.48 -21.01 -4.10
N ASP A 39 0.04 -20.56 -5.27
CA ASP A 39 0.89 -20.29 -6.44
C ASP A 39 1.96 -19.23 -6.11
N LYS A 40 1.57 -18.18 -5.39
CA LYS A 40 2.47 -17.11 -4.92
C LYS A 40 3.18 -17.48 -3.62
N GLY A 41 2.71 -18.52 -2.93
CA GLY A 41 3.23 -19.02 -1.68
C GLY A 41 3.06 -18.01 -0.55
N LEU A 42 1.88 -17.40 -0.47
CA LEU A 42 1.55 -16.47 0.59
C LEU A 42 0.14 -16.71 1.13
N ARG A 43 -0.01 -16.55 2.44
CA ARG A 43 -1.28 -16.57 3.17
C ARG A 43 -1.39 -15.30 3.99
N PHE A 44 -2.44 -14.53 3.73
CA PHE A 44 -2.73 -13.25 4.36
C PHE A 44 -3.96 -13.36 5.26
N PHE A 45 -3.90 -12.66 6.39
CA PHE A 45 -5.02 -12.44 7.29
C PHE A 45 -5.04 -11.00 7.78
N SER A 46 -6.23 -10.44 7.96
CA SER A 46 -6.41 -9.13 8.59
C SER A 46 -7.70 -9.06 9.39
N GLU A 47 -7.71 -8.17 10.37
CA GLU A 47 -8.87 -7.90 11.22
C GLU A 47 -8.94 -6.41 11.56
N LYS A 48 -10.13 -5.84 11.55
CA LYS A 48 -10.35 -4.51 12.12
C LYS A 48 -10.44 -4.61 13.65
N VAL A 49 -9.32 -4.31 14.30
CA VAL A 49 -9.12 -4.40 15.75
C VAL A 49 -9.54 -3.14 16.52
N SER A 50 -9.76 -2.01 15.83
CA SER A 50 -10.28 -0.79 16.47
C SER A 50 -11.14 0.05 15.53
N HIS A 51 -12.17 0.69 16.09
CA HIS A 51 -13.09 1.57 15.36
C HIS A 51 -12.76 3.06 15.53
N HIS A 52 -12.33 3.48 16.73
CA HIS A 52 -11.95 4.86 17.05
C HIS A 52 -10.70 4.87 17.94
N PRO A 53 -9.49 5.04 17.38
CA PRO A 53 -9.20 5.25 15.94
C PRO A 53 -9.45 4.01 15.09
N VAL A 54 -9.62 4.18 13.77
CA VAL A 54 -9.75 3.03 12.85
C VAL A 54 -8.38 2.36 12.72
N VAL A 55 -8.28 1.10 13.16
CA VAL A 55 -7.06 0.30 13.05
C VAL A 55 -7.40 -1.06 12.48
N VAL A 56 -6.69 -1.45 11.42
CA VAL A 56 -6.77 -2.79 10.81
C VAL A 56 -5.40 -3.44 10.96
N ALA A 57 -5.33 -4.54 11.71
CA ALA A 57 -4.11 -5.33 11.85
C ALA A 57 -4.04 -6.36 10.73
N CYS A 58 -2.83 -6.70 10.28
CA CYS A 58 -2.61 -7.73 9.29
C CYS A 58 -1.37 -8.58 9.60
N HIS A 59 -1.42 -9.83 9.13
CA HIS A 59 -0.33 -10.79 9.14
C HIS A 59 -0.30 -11.53 7.82
N CYS A 60 0.90 -11.84 7.33
CA CYS A 60 1.10 -12.57 6.10
C CYS A 60 2.29 -13.52 6.26
N ASP A 61 2.04 -14.81 6.10
CA ASP A 61 3.09 -15.82 5.98
C ASP A 61 3.40 -16.01 4.50
N GLY A 62 4.67 -15.86 4.14
CA GLY A 62 5.17 -16.11 2.79
C GLY A 62 6.25 -17.20 2.77
N ARG A 63 6.60 -17.68 1.58
CA ARG A 63 7.73 -18.60 1.40
C ARG A 63 9.06 -17.95 1.80
N GLY A 64 9.54 -18.26 3.00
CA GLY A 64 10.83 -17.78 3.52
C GLY A 64 10.77 -16.43 4.24
N TRP A 65 9.57 -15.90 4.48
CA TRP A 65 9.39 -14.58 5.10
C TRP A 65 8.02 -14.43 5.77
N LYS A 66 7.91 -13.47 6.68
CA LYS A 66 6.68 -13.05 7.34
C LYS A 66 6.54 -11.54 7.27
N PHE A 67 5.33 -11.06 7.03
CA PHE A 67 5.00 -9.65 7.01
C PHE A 67 3.86 -9.36 7.97
N TRP A 68 3.96 -8.29 8.75
CA TRP A 68 2.88 -7.85 9.62
C TRP A 68 2.94 -6.37 9.91
N GLY A 69 1.82 -5.83 10.35
CA GLY A 69 1.70 -4.45 10.77
C GLY A 69 0.23 -4.06 10.90
N ASP A 70 0.00 -2.81 11.29
CA ASP A 70 -1.31 -2.22 11.34
C ASP A 70 -1.43 -1.06 10.34
N SER A 71 -2.64 -0.87 9.84
CA SER A 71 -3.04 0.29 9.06
C SER A 71 -3.84 1.23 9.94
N ASN A 72 -3.19 2.29 10.41
CA ASN A 72 -3.81 3.41 11.10
C ASN A 72 -3.54 4.70 10.30
N LEU A 73 -4.58 5.50 10.07
CA LEU A 73 -4.51 6.72 9.26
C LEU A 73 -5.08 7.90 10.04
N ARG A 74 -4.29 8.96 10.17
CA ARG A 74 -4.76 10.25 10.68
C ARG A 74 -5.07 11.17 9.50
N GLY A 75 -6.36 11.45 9.33
CA GLY A 75 -6.85 12.34 8.28
C GLY A 75 -6.86 13.81 8.71
N LYS A 76 -6.51 14.71 7.79
CA LYS A 76 -6.67 16.16 7.90
C LYS A 76 -7.33 16.69 6.63
N PHE A 77 -8.39 17.48 6.78
CA PHE A 77 -9.07 18.13 5.67
C PHE A 77 -8.55 19.56 5.51
N TRP A 78 -8.09 19.90 4.31
CA TRP A 78 -7.50 21.20 3.95
C TRP A 78 -8.40 21.97 2.97
N GLY A 79 -9.72 21.81 3.07
CA GLY A 79 -10.68 22.45 2.16
C GLY A 79 -10.80 21.71 0.82
N ARG A 80 -9.76 21.79 -0.02
CA ARG A 80 -9.77 21.19 -1.37
C ARG A 80 -9.06 19.84 -1.46
N SER A 81 -8.43 19.40 -0.37
CA SER A 81 -7.70 18.14 -0.29
C SER A 81 -7.87 17.48 1.08
N ILE A 82 -7.62 16.18 1.11
CA ILE A 82 -7.51 15.39 2.34
C ILE A 82 -6.09 14.85 2.41
N GLN A 83 -5.39 15.14 3.49
CA GLN A 83 -4.10 14.55 3.82
C GLN A 83 -4.32 13.35 4.74
N LEU A 84 -3.69 12.23 4.43
CA LEU A 84 -3.71 10.99 5.20
C LEU A 84 -2.29 10.68 5.66
N ASP A 85 -2.05 10.87 6.96
CA ASP A 85 -0.78 10.57 7.61
C ASP A 85 -0.83 9.14 8.18
N PRO A 86 -0.05 8.18 7.66
CA PRO A 86 0.01 6.84 8.22
C PRO A 86 0.68 6.83 9.60
N ILE A 87 0.12 6.05 10.49
CA ILE A 87 0.63 5.76 11.83
C ILE A 87 0.91 4.25 11.87
N GLY A 88 2.04 3.86 12.45
CA GLY A 88 2.42 2.46 12.59
C GLY A 88 3.67 2.11 11.79
N VAL A 89 4.12 0.87 11.98
CA VAL A 89 5.33 0.32 11.39
C VAL A 89 5.00 -1.01 10.75
N LEU A 90 5.29 -1.12 9.44
CA LEU A 90 5.26 -2.38 8.73
C LEU A 90 6.56 -3.12 9.01
N THR A 91 6.45 -4.43 9.22
CA THR A 91 7.59 -5.30 9.48
C THR A 91 7.61 -6.44 8.48
N LEU A 92 8.78 -6.68 7.89
CA LEU A 92 9.09 -7.85 7.08
C LEU A 92 10.26 -8.59 7.73
N GLN A 93 10.12 -9.87 8.01
CA GLN A 93 11.16 -10.70 8.58
C GLN A 93 11.41 -11.91 7.68
N PHE A 94 12.66 -12.21 7.40
CA PHE A 94 13.09 -13.41 6.67
C PHE A 94 13.43 -14.54 7.64
N ASP A 95 13.40 -15.79 7.17
CA ASP A 95 13.66 -16.98 7.99
C ASP A 95 15.07 -17.01 8.60
N ASP A 96 16.03 -16.32 7.97
CA ASP A 96 17.39 -16.13 8.50
C ASP A 96 17.47 -15.09 9.65
N GLY A 97 16.33 -14.53 10.05
CA GLY A 97 16.21 -13.53 11.12
C GLY A 97 16.42 -12.09 10.68
N GLU A 98 16.81 -11.82 9.43
CA GLU A 98 16.92 -10.44 8.95
C GLU A 98 15.53 -9.77 8.91
N LYS A 99 15.43 -8.58 9.50
CA LYS A 99 14.18 -7.85 9.69
C LYS A 99 14.29 -6.46 9.10
N PHE A 100 13.26 -6.05 8.38
CA PHE A 100 13.11 -4.72 7.82
C PHE A 100 11.86 -4.06 8.38
N GLN A 101 11.97 -2.78 8.72
CA GLN A 101 10.88 -1.99 9.27
C GLN A 101 10.79 -0.63 8.60
N TRP A 102 9.58 -0.22 8.24
CA TRP A 102 9.32 1.10 7.68
C TRP A 102 7.91 1.58 7.99
N SER A 103 7.73 2.89 7.98
CA SER A 103 6.41 3.52 7.94
C SER A 103 6.11 3.97 6.52
N LYS A 104 4.83 3.92 6.14
CA LYS A 104 4.36 4.51 4.89
C LYS A 104 4.58 6.04 4.89
N VAL A 105 4.67 6.63 3.71
CA VAL A 105 4.66 8.10 3.53
C VAL A 105 3.25 8.66 3.47
N THR A 106 3.13 9.98 3.64
CA THR A 106 1.87 10.71 3.57
C THR A 106 1.24 10.58 2.20
N THR A 107 -0.10 10.47 2.18
CA THR A 107 -0.90 10.49 0.96
C THR A 107 -1.83 11.70 0.98
N SER A 108 -1.86 12.48 -0.10
CA SER A 108 -2.85 13.55 -0.27
C SER A 108 -3.80 13.23 -1.41
N ILE A 109 -5.09 13.43 -1.16
CA ILE A 109 -6.17 13.28 -2.13
C ILE A 109 -6.63 14.69 -2.49
N TYR A 110 -6.43 15.10 -3.75
CA TYR A 110 -6.72 16.44 -4.23
C TYR A 110 -8.05 16.51 -4.98
N ASN A 111 -8.55 17.73 -5.19
CA ASN A 111 -9.73 18.03 -5.99
C ASN A 111 -11.03 17.35 -5.51
N ILE A 112 -11.17 17.16 -4.20
CA ILE A 112 -12.35 16.49 -3.62
C ILE A 112 -13.66 17.29 -3.71
N ILE A 113 -13.60 18.58 -4.08
CA ILE A 113 -14.78 19.44 -4.31
C ILE A 113 -15.00 19.68 -5.81
N ILE A 114 -13.95 20.09 -6.55
CA ILE A 114 -14.03 20.48 -7.96
C ILE A 114 -12.84 19.91 -8.72
N GLY A 115 -13.11 19.27 -9.85
CA GLY A 115 -12.11 18.71 -10.76
C GLY A 115 -11.97 17.18 -10.64
N LYS A 116 -11.02 16.62 -11.38
CA LYS A 116 -10.72 15.19 -11.31
C LYS A 116 -9.94 14.91 -10.02
N ILE A 117 -10.46 14.01 -9.18
CA ILE A 117 -9.78 13.52 -7.98
C ILE A 117 -8.52 12.76 -8.40
N TYR A 118 -7.42 13.04 -7.71
CA TYR A 118 -6.17 12.29 -7.83
C TYR A 118 -5.47 12.19 -6.48
N CYS A 119 -4.58 11.21 -6.37
CA CYS A 119 -3.78 10.95 -5.18
C CYS A 119 -2.31 11.25 -5.48
N ASP A 120 -1.59 11.81 -4.51
CA ASP A 120 -0.13 11.90 -4.55
C ASP A 120 0.47 11.41 -3.23
N HIS A 121 1.71 10.96 -3.30
CA HIS A 121 2.46 10.38 -2.19
C HIS A 121 3.77 11.13 -2.02
N TYR A 122 4.04 11.62 -0.81
CA TYR A 122 5.21 12.45 -0.56
C TYR A 122 5.74 12.29 0.86
N GLY A 123 7.02 12.66 1.01
CA GLY A 123 7.74 12.55 2.28
C GLY A 123 8.93 11.62 2.16
N THR A 124 9.46 11.21 3.32
CA THR A 124 10.66 10.36 3.37
C THR A 124 10.36 9.06 4.09
N MET A 125 10.46 7.95 3.35
CA MET A 125 10.41 6.60 3.90
C MET A 125 11.80 6.20 4.38
N HIS A 126 11.88 5.70 5.61
CA HIS A 126 13.09 5.12 6.17
C HIS A 126 12.85 3.62 6.38
N ILE A 127 13.57 2.80 5.62
CA ILE A 127 13.57 1.35 5.74
C ILE A 127 14.79 0.96 6.57
N LYS A 128 14.53 0.61 7.83
CA LYS A 128 15.56 0.15 8.77
C LYS A 128 15.73 -1.36 8.63
N GLY A 129 16.90 -1.81 8.18
CA GLY A 129 17.27 -3.23 8.23
C GLY A 129 17.98 -3.56 9.55
N SER A 130 17.74 -4.74 10.11
CA SER A 130 18.41 -5.25 11.32
C SER A 130 19.86 -5.69 11.09
N SER A 131 20.27 -5.77 9.82
CA SER A 131 21.59 -6.21 9.38
C SER A 131 22.45 -5.02 8.91
N ARG A 132 23.26 -5.22 7.88
CA ARG A 132 24.28 -4.29 7.39
C ARG A 132 23.75 -3.04 6.70
N TYR A 133 22.54 -3.08 6.14
CA TYR A 133 22.08 -2.02 5.24
C TYR A 133 20.73 -1.44 5.64
N SER A 134 20.58 -0.13 5.49
CA SER A 134 19.30 0.59 5.57
C SER A 134 19.07 1.39 4.30
N CYS A 135 17.83 1.84 4.08
CA CYS A 135 17.47 2.61 2.90
C CYS A 135 16.63 3.83 3.28
N LYS A 136 16.91 4.95 2.62
CA LYS A 136 16.13 6.19 2.74
C LYS A 136 15.62 6.56 1.35
N LEU A 137 14.30 6.60 1.20
CA LEU A 137 13.62 6.96 -0.04
C LEU A 137 12.83 8.25 0.15
N LYS A 138 13.02 9.21 -0.75
CA LYS A 138 12.26 10.45 -0.83
C LYS A 138 11.23 10.32 -1.95
N PHE A 139 9.96 10.40 -1.57
CA PHE A 139 8.84 10.58 -2.48
C PHE A 139 8.71 12.08 -2.69
N LYS A 140 8.95 12.53 -3.92
CA LYS A 140 8.99 13.96 -4.26
C LYS A 140 7.56 14.49 -4.34
N GLU A 141 7.26 15.46 -3.50
CA GLU A 141 6.01 16.20 -3.55
C GLU A 141 5.89 16.97 -4.86
N LEU A 142 4.71 16.91 -5.48
CA LEU A 142 4.45 17.62 -6.72
C LEU A 142 4.47 19.14 -6.50
N SER A 143 5.43 19.83 -7.12
CA SER A 143 5.41 21.29 -7.22
C SER A 143 4.64 21.75 -8.46
N ILE A 144 4.08 22.96 -8.44
CA ILE A 144 3.37 23.60 -9.57
C ILE A 144 4.24 23.66 -10.84
N ILE A 145 5.56 23.64 -10.68
CA ILE A 145 6.55 23.75 -11.78
C ILE A 145 7.03 22.36 -12.25
N ASP A 146 6.76 21.30 -11.50
CA ASP A 146 7.27 19.96 -11.80
C ASP A 146 6.51 19.32 -12.97
N ARG A 147 7.26 19.04 -14.05
CA ARG A 147 6.74 18.35 -15.26
C ARG A 147 6.85 16.83 -15.20
N ASN A 148 7.46 16.28 -14.15
CA ASN A 148 7.71 14.85 -14.00
C ASN A 148 7.24 14.39 -12.61
N PRO A 149 5.96 13.99 -12.48
CA PRO A 149 5.35 13.67 -11.18
C PRO A 149 5.84 12.31 -10.64
N HIS A 150 5.41 12.00 -9.42
CA HIS A 150 5.49 10.66 -8.81
C HIS A 150 6.91 10.11 -8.55
N GLN A 151 7.93 10.97 -8.62
CA GLN A 151 9.32 10.55 -8.48
C GLN A 151 9.62 10.00 -7.09
N VAL A 152 10.35 8.89 -7.08
CA VAL A 152 10.95 8.31 -5.89
C VAL A 152 12.45 8.19 -6.12
N GLN A 153 13.24 8.74 -5.19
CA GLN A 153 14.70 8.64 -5.25
C GLN A 153 15.28 8.45 -3.86
N GLY A 154 16.40 7.76 -3.76
CA GLY A 154 17.00 7.49 -2.46
C GLY A 154 18.28 6.70 -2.55
N PHE A 155 18.76 6.24 -1.40
CA PHE A 155 20.00 5.49 -1.33
C PHE A 155 19.88 4.34 -0.33
N VAL A 156 20.58 3.26 -0.62
CA VAL A 156 20.97 2.26 0.37
C VAL A 156 22.28 2.70 0.99
N GLN A 157 22.35 2.68 2.32
CA GLN A 157 23.55 3.01 3.07
C GLN A 157 24.02 1.81 3.88
N ASP A 158 25.34 1.64 3.99
CA ASP A 158 25.96 0.73 4.94
C ASP A 158 25.83 1.32 6.34
N ASN A 159 25.18 0.59 7.25
CA ASN A 159 24.90 1.04 8.61
C ASN A 159 26.18 1.25 9.44
N ARG A 160 27.28 0.58 9.10
CA ARG A 160 28.55 0.66 9.83
C ARG A 160 29.40 1.84 9.36
N THR A 161 29.50 2.04 8.04
CA THR A 161 30.36 3.09 7.47
C THR A 161 29.61 4.39 7.17
N GLY A 162 28.29 4.34 7.04
CA GLY A 162 27.46 5.46 6.57
C GLY A 162 27.57 5.70 5.06
N GLU A 163 28.34 4.89 4.34
CA GLU A 163 28.55 5.06 2.91
C GLU A 163 27.31 4.65 2.12
N LYS A 164 27.00 5.42 1.08
CA LYS A 164 25.96 5.04 0.12
C LYS A 164 26.51 3.99 -0.82
N VAL A 165 25.86 2.83 -0.84
CA VAL A 165 26.30 1.67 -1.62
C VAL A 165 25.48 1.45 -2.88
N ALA A 166 24.30 2.06 -2.96
CA ALA A 166 23.47 2.08 -4.16
C ALA A 166 22.50 3.27 -4.13
N MET A 167 22.20 3.82 -5.29
CA MET A 167 21.10 4.77 -5.50
C MET A 167 19.86 4.03 -6.00
N LEU A 168 18.69 4.40 -5.49
CA LEU A 168 17.39 3.99 -6.04
C LEU A 168 16.75 5.19 -6.74
N ILE A 169 16.16 4.95 -7.91
CA ILE A 169 15.47 5.96 -8.71
C ILE A 169 14.29 5.33 -9.44
N GLY A 170 13.19 6.07 -9.57
CA GLY A 170 12.02 5.61 -10.29
C GLY A 170 10.79 6.46 -10.04
N LYS A 171 9.62 5.90 -10.31
CA LYS A 171 8.32 6.47 -9.96
C LYS A 171 7.44 5.41 -9.33
N TRP A 172 6.68 5.81 -8.30
CA TRP A 172 5.87 4.87 -7.53
C TRP A 172 4.71 4.26 -8.33
N ASP A 173 4.33 4.85 -9.45
CA ASP A 173 3.26 4.44 -10.35
C ASP A 173 3.74 3.77 -11.65
N GLU A 174 5.05 3.62 -11.85
CA GLU A 174 5.65 3.13 -13.10
C GLU A 174 6.67 2.02 -12.86
N ALA A 175 7.84 2.35 -12.31
CA ALA A 175 8.94 1.40 -12.12
C ALA A 175 9.99 1.93 -11.11
N MET A 176 10.76 1.02 -10.52
CA MET A 176 11.89 1.30 -9.65
C MET A 176 13.16 0.63 -10.17
N TYR A 177 14.26 1.36 -10.11
CA TYR A 177 15.59 0.94 -10.56
C TYR A 177 16.63 1.19 -9.46
N TYR A 178 17.79 0.55 -9.59
CA TYR A 178 18.97 0.90 -8.81
C TYR A 178 20.22 1.06 -9.66
N VAL A 179 21.17 1.83 -9.13
CA VAL A 179 22.53 2.01 -9.66
C VAL A 179 23.50 1.75 -8.52
N LEU A 180 24.57 0.98 -8.75
CA LEU A 180 25.56 0.68 -7.71
C LEU A 180 26.45 1.90 -7.41
N GLY A 181 26.82 2.05 -6.14
CA GLY A 181 27.65 3.16 -5.66
C GLY A 181 26.86 4.45 -5.42
N ASP A 182 27.59 5.57 -5.34
CA ASP A 182 27.04 6.92 -5.21
C ASP A 182 27.23 7.70 -6.53
N PRO A 183 26.19 7.88 -7.35
CA PRO A 183 26.24 8.68 -8.57
C PRO A 183 26.62 10.14 -8.34
N SER A 184 26.47 10.68 -7.13
CA SER A 184 26.89 12.06 -6.84
C SER A 184 28.42 12.23 -6.82
N ALA A 185 29.17 11.12 -6.74
CA ALA A 185 30.62 11.11 -6.94
C ALA A 185 31.03 11.05 -8.43
N LYS A 186 30.08 10.88 -9.35
CA LYS A 186 30.32 10.81 -10.80
C LYS A 186 30.27 12.22 -11.42
N PRO A 187 30.85 12.41 -12.63
CA PRO A 187 30.80 13.69 -13.35
C PRO A 187 29.36 14.17 -13.63
N LYS A 188 29.15 15.48 -13.77
CA LYS A 188 27.81 16.07 -13.99
C LYS A 188 27.06 15.57 -15.23
N TRP A 189 27.78 15.11 -16.26
CA TRP A 189 27.19 14.56 -17.50
C TRP A 189 26.79 13.09 -17.36
N TYR A 190 27.18 12.42 -16.27
CA TYR A 190 26.82 11.05 -16.01
C TYR A 190 25.31 10.92 -15.89
N ASP A 191 24.71 10.13 -16.77
CA ASP A 191 23.31 9.73 -16.67
C ASP A 191 23.23 8.43 -15.85
N PRO A 192 22.69 8.46 -14.62
CA PRO A 192 22.55 7.25 -13.81
C PRO A 192 21.67 6.19 -14.48
N MET A 193 20.79 6.56 -15.40
CA MET A 193 19.93 5.60 -16.09
C MET A 193 20.71 4.70 -17.06
N SER A 194 21.91 5.08 -17.48
CA SER A 194 22.74 4.26 -18.37
C SER A 194 23.24 2.94 -17.75
N GLU A 195 23.36 2.88 -16.42
CA GLU A 195 23.78 1.70 -15.66
C GLU A 195 22.65 1.18 -14.74
N ALA A 196 21.43 1.69 -14.91
CA ALA A 196 20.31 1.36 -14.04
C ALA A 196 19.80 -0.07 -14.26
N VAL A 197 19.61 -0.80 -13.17
CA VAL A 197 19.06 -2.15 -13.16
C VAL A 197 17.65 -2.11 -12.60
N LEU A 198 16.69 -2.70 -13.32
CA LEU A 198 15.29 -2.79 -12.93
C LEU A 198 15.11 -3.63 -11.65
N LEU A 199 14.36 -3.11 -10.67
CA LEU A 199 13.95 -3.84 -9.47
C LEU A 199 12.48 -4.26 -9.52
N TRP A 200 11.63 -3.37 -10.05
CA TRP A 200 10.19 -3.56 -10.10
C TRP A 200 9.61 -2.70 -11.21
N GLU A 201 8.64 -3.24 -11.94
CA GLU A 201 7.80 -2.52 -12.89
C GLU A 201 6.34 -2.79 -12.55
N ARG A 202 5.49 -1.77 -12.70
CA ARG A 202 4.06 -1.90 -12.55
C ARG A 202 3.49 -2.77 -13.67
N ASP A 203 2.55 -3.64 -13.29
CA ASP A 203 1.78 -4.43 -14.25
C ASP A 203 0.89 -3.53 -15.13
N LYS A 204 0.96 -3.75 -16.45
CA LYS A 204 0.20 -3.00 -17.46
C LYS A 204 -1.16 -3.64 -17.62
N SER A 205 -2.13 -3.18 -16.82
CA SER A 205 -3.53 -3.60 -16.98
C SER A 205 -4.09 -3.04 -18.28
N LEU A 206 -4.43 -3.92 -19.23
CA LEU A 206 -5.02 -3.55 -20.52
C LEU A 206 -6.49 -3.14 -20.41
N ASN A 207 -7.18 -3.56 -19.34
CA ASN A 207 -8.61 -3.36 -19.16
C ASN A 207 -8.88 -2.39 -18.01
N GLN A 208 -9.42 -1.22 -18.32
CA GLN A 208 -9.85 -0.26 -17.31
C GLN A 208 -11.25 -0.62 -16.80
N THR A 209 -11.36 -0.94 -15.51
CA THR A 209 -12.65 -1.15 -14.84
C THR A 209 -13.25 0.18 -14.38
N ARG A 210 -14.56 0.21 -14.08
CA ARG A 210 -15.24 1.39 -13.52
C ARG A 210 -14.52 1.99 -12.30
N TYR A 211 -13.94 1.14 -11.46
CA TYR A 211 -13.26 1.52 -10.22
C TYR A 211 -11.72 1.52 -10.33
N ASN A 212 -11.19 1.38 -11.55
CA ASN A 212 -9.76 1.28 -11.85
C ASN A 212 -9.03 0.20 -11.02
N LEU A 213 -9.70 -0.92 -10.75
CA LEU A 213 -9.14 -2.08 -10.04
C LEU A 213 -8.12 -2.79 -10.92
N SER A 214 -6.99 -3.19 -10.33
CA SER A 214 -6.04 -4.11 -10.95
C SER A 214 -6.60 -5.54 -10.98
N PRO A 215 -6.08 -6.45 -11.83
CA PRO A 215 -6.47 -7.86 -11.81
C PRO A 215 -6.34 -8.50 -10.43
N PHE A 216 -5.29 -8.15 -9.69
CA PHE A 216 -5.12 -8.59 -8.29
C PHE A 216 -6.26 -8.08 -7.40
N ALA A 217 -6.61 -6.80 -7.48
CA ALA A 217 -7.70 -6.22 -6.68
C ALA A 217 -9.08 -6.81 -7.02
N ILE A 218 -9.32 -7.18 -8.27
CA ILE A 218 -10.55 -7.87 -8.70
C ILE A 218 -10.66 -9.24 -8.01
N SER A 219 -9.55 -9.98 -7.91
CA SER A 219 -9.54 -11.31 -7.28
C SER A 219 -9.83 -11.29 -5.78
N LEU A 220 -9.61 -10.15 -5.10
CA LEU A 220 -9.67 -10.10 -3.63
C LEU A 220 -11.06 -10.41 -3.07
N ASN A 221 -12.14 -10.02 -3.77
CA ASN A 221 -13.51 -10.20 -3.29
C ASN A 221 -14.30 -11.28 -4.04
N GLU A 222 -13.60 -12.09 -4.84
CA GLU A 222 -14.19 -13.28 -5.44
C GLU A 222 -14.63 -14.26 -4.34
N LEU A 223 -15.82 -14.83 -4.49
CA LEU A 223 -16.39 -15.77 -3.53
C LEU A 223 -16.86 -17.03 -4.25
N PRO A 224 -15.94 -17.94 -4.58
CA PRO A 224 -16.29 -19.24 -5.15
C PRO A 224 -17.17 -20.04 -4.18
N PRO A 225 -18.12 -20.86 -4.66
CA PRO A 225 -19.06 -21.59 -3.80
C PRO A 225 -18.40 -22.46 -2.71
N HIS A 226 -17.24 -23.06 -3.01
CA HIS A 226 -16.52 -23.91 -2.05
C HIS A 226 -15.96 -23.13 -0.84
N MET A 227 -15.77 -21.80 -0.96
CA MET A 227 -15.28 -20.99 0.15
C MET A 227 -16.37 -20.69 1.18
N LEU A 228 -17.65 -20.68 0.80
CA LEU A 228 -18.77 -20.32 1.68
C LEU A 228 -18.81 -21.15 2.98
N THR A 229 -18.36 -22.41 2.93
CA THR A 229 -18.34 -23.31 4.09
C THR A 229 -17.05 -23.23 4.91
N MET A 230 -16.02 -22.53 4.43
CA MET A 230 -14.70 -22.42 5.08
C MET A 230 -14.48 -21.06 5.75
N LEU A 231 -15.12 -20.01 5.24
CA LEU A 231 -14.91 -18.66 5.75
C LEU A 231 -15.57 -18.44 7.11
N PRO A 232 -14.93 -17.67 8.00
CA PRO A 232 -15.61 -17.19 9.19
C PRO A 232 -16.74 -16.23 8.77
N PRO A 233 -17.82 -16.11 9.58
CA PRO A 233 -18.94 -15.21 9.29
C PRO A 233 -18.53 -13.72 9.25
N THR A 234 -17.34 -13.40 9.75
CA THR A 234 -16.75 -12.06 9.76
C THR A 234 -15.98 -11.71 8.49
N ASP A 235 -15.80 -12.65 7.55
CA ASP A 235 -15.02 -12.39 6.34
C ASP A 235 -15.68 -11.33 5.44
N SER A 236 -14.90 -10.34 4.98
CA SER A 236 -15.38 -9.24 4.13
C SER A 236 -16.11 -9.70 2.85
N ARG A 237 -15.81 -10.89 2.30
CA ARG A 237 -16.50 -11.42 1.12
C ARG A 237 -17.97 -11.76 1.38
N LEU A 238 -18.33 -12.00 2.65
CA LEU A 238 -19.70 -12.27 3.10
C LEU A 238 -20.45 -10.98 3.43
N ARG A 239 -19.80 -9.81 3.34
CA ARG A 239 -20.40 -8.53 3.73
C ARG A 239 -21.42 -8.06 2.66
N PRO A 240 -22.72 -7.94 3.02
CA PRO A 240 -23.78 -7.82 2.01
C PRO A 240 -23.83 -6.47 1.30
N ASP A 241 -23.50 -5.36 1.97
CA ASP A 241 -23.45 -4.03 1.33
C ASP A 241 -22.36 -3.95 0.25
N GLN A 242 -21.19 -4.56 0.50
CA GLN A 242 -20.13 -4.68 -0.49
C GLN A 242 -20.55 -5.55 -1.67
N ARG A 243 -21.15 -6.72 -1.41
CA ARG A 243 -21.59 -7.64 -2.47
C ARG A 243 -22.67 -7.03 -3.36
N HIS A 244 -23.67 -6.37 -2.77
CA HIS A 244 -24.70 -5.68 -3.53
C HIS A 244 -24.12 -4.55 -4.39
N LEU A 245 -23.12 -3.81 -3.89
CA LEU A 245 -22.47 -2.78 -4.70
C LEU A 245 -21.74 -3.39 -5.92
N GLU A 246 -21.02 -4.49 -5.73
CA GLU A 246 -20.33 -5.19 -6.83
C GLU A 246 -21.29 -5.72 -7.89
N ASN A 247 -22.46 -6.21 -7.47
CA ASN A 247 -23.52 -6.67 -8.36
C ASN A 247 -24.32 -5.53 -9.03
N GLY A 248 -24.02 -4.26 -8.69
CA GLY A 248 -24.74 -3.09 -9.22
C GLY A 248 -26.10 -2.85 -8.58
N GLU A 249 -26.41 -3.49 -7.45
CA GLU A 249 -27.67 -3.37 -6.70
C GLU A 249 -27.60 -2.21 -5.69
N TYR A 250 -27.47 -0.97 -6.18
CA TYR A 250 -27.13 0.20 -5.35
C TYR A 250 -28.09 0.49 -4.18
N GLU A 251 -29.41 0.33 -4.40
CA GLU A 251 -30.41 0.55 -3.35
C GLU A 251 -30.27 -0.47 -2.20
N LYS A 252 -30.07 -1.74 -2.54
CA LYS A 252 -29.83 -2.80 -1.55
C LYS A 252 -28.51 -2.57 -0.82
N ALA A 253 -27.46 -2.19 -1.54
CA ALA A 253 -26.16 -1.86 -0.95
C ALA A 253 -26.28 -0.74 0.09
N ASN A 254 -27.02 0.33 -0.24
CA ASN A 254 -27.22 1.44 0.68
C ASN A 254 -28.07 1.05 1.91
N SER A 255 -29.15 0.29 1.70
CA SER A 255 -29.98 -0.26 2.78
C SER A 255 -29.17 -1.13 3.76
N GLU A 256 -28.40 -2.09 3.25
CA GLU A 256 -27.59 -2.99 4.07
C GLU A 256 -26.47 -2.24 4.79
N LYS A 257 -25.84 -1.25 4.14
CA LYS A 257 -24.84 -0.40 4.78
C LYS A 257 -25.40 0.32 5.99
N LEU A 258 -26.58 0.93 5.86
CA LEU A 258 -27.23 1.61 6.98
C LEU A 258 -27.56 0.65 8.12
N ARG A 259 -28.09 -0.54 7.80
CA ARG A 259 -28.39 -1.59 8.78
C ARG A 259 -27.14 -2.02 9.56
N LEU A 260 -26.05 -2.33 8.86
CA LEU A 260 -24.78 -2.76 9.46
C LEU A 260 -24.15 -1.67 10.35
N GLU A 261 -24.14 -0.42 9.87
CA GLU A 261 -23.62 0.70 10.66
C GLU A 261 -24.45 0.95 11.93
N GLN A 262 -25.78 0.82 11.86
CA GLN A 262 -26.66 0.96 13.03
C GLN A 262 -26.41 -0.14 14.06
N LEU A 263 -26.29 -1.41 13.63
CA LEU A 263 -25.99 -2.53 14.52
C LEU A 263 -24.66 -2.32 15.26
N GLN A 264 -23.61 -1.92 14.55
CA GLN A 264 -22.32 -1.61 15.16
C GLN A 264 -22.42 -0.45 16.17
N ARG A 265 -23.19 0.60 15.88
CA ARG A 265 -23.40 1.74 16.81
C ARG A 265 -24.11 1.33 18.10
N ILE A 266 -25.03 0.36 18.01
CA ILE A 266 -25.73 -0.17 19.20
C ILE A 266 -24.74 -0.92 20.10
N ILE A 267 -23.93 -1.82 19.52
CA ILE A 267 -22.93 -2.60 20.25
C ILE A 267 -21.87 -1.70 20.91
N TYR A 268 -21.49 -0.60 20.27
CA TYR A 268 -20.50 0.34 20.83
C TYR A 268 -21.05 1.18 22.01
N ARG A 269 -22.38 1.27 22.16
CA ARG A 269 -23.05 2.05 23.20
C ARG A 269 -23.48 1.22 24.41
N SER A 270 -23.55 -0.10 24.26
CA SER A 270 -23.82 -1.08 25.33
C SER A 270 -22.54 -1.43 26.08
#